data_AF-A0A3A8PD28-F1
#
_entry.id   AF-A0A3A8PD28-F1
#
_cell.length_a   1.000
_cell.length_b   1.000
_cell.length_c   1.000
_cell.angle_alpha   90.00
_cell.angle_beta   90.00
_cell.angle_gamma   90.00
#
_symmetry.space_group_name_H-M   'P 1'
#
loop_
_entity.id
_entity.type
_entity.pdbx_description
1 polymer ?
#
loop_
_entity_poly.entity_id
_entity_poly.type
_entity_poly.pdbx_seq_one_letter_code
_entity_poly.pdbx_strand_id
1 'polypeptide(L)'
;MNEQAQTTQAPQTPPKPAPKGIGLADSAVERLKVLLAERQTPEAGLRIAVKGGGCSGLQYSMEWSEKSRERDKVFERDGVRVFVDPKSYLYLIGTELVFEQTLMASGFKLNNPNVKAACGCGESFSV
;
A
#
# COMPACT_ATOMS: atom_id res chain seq x y z
N MET A 1 -25.25 2.44 -35.03
CA MET A 1 -25.25 1.20 -34.22
C MET A 1 -23.88 0.57 -34.35
N ASN A 2 -22.99 0.45 -33.35
CA ASN A 2 -23.04 0.58 -31.89
C ASN A 2 -21.77 1.35 -31.44
N GLU A 3 -21.76 2.27 -30.47
CA GLU A 3 -22.02 2.14 -29.03
C GLU A 3 -21.11 1.13 -28.30
N GLN A 4 -19.99 1.64 -27.76
CA GLN A 4 -19.57 1.44 -26.36
C GLN A 4 -18.28 2.23 -26.07
N ALA A 5 -18.46 3.42 -25.50
CA ALA A 5 -17.44 4.11 -24.72
C ALA A 5 -17.58 3.66 -23.26
N GLN A 6 -16.48 3.21 -22.65
CA GLN A 6 -16.26 3.19 -21.19
C GLN A 6 -14.75 3.30 -20.94
N THR A 7 -14.29 4.55 -20.96
CA THR A 7 -13.15 5.05 -20.18
C THR A 7 -13.40 4.73 -18.70
N THR A 8 -12.45 4.21 -17.93
CA THR A 8 -11.51 5.03 -17.16
C THR A 8 -10.33 4.17 -16.72
N GLN A 9 -9.25 4.17 -17.50
CA GLN A 9 -7.93 3.79 -17.00
C GLN A 9 -7.36 5.03 -16.31
N ALA A 10 -7.17 4.95 -14.99
CA ALA A 10 -6.55 6.00 -14.20
C ALA A 10 -5.15 6.35 -14.77
N PRO A 11 -4.74 7.63 -14.72
CA PRO A 11 -3.55 8.11 -15.42
C PRO A 11 -2.29 7.35 -15.02
N GLN A 12 -1.59 6.82 -16.02
CA GLN A 12 -0.24 6.29 -15.86
C GLN A 12 0.73 7.46 -15.73
N THR A 13 1.12 7.79 -14.50
CA THR A 13 2.12 8.84 -14.24
C THR A 13 3.54 8.30 -14.55
N PRO A 14 4.43 9.07 -15.22
CA PRO A 14 5.75 8.62 -15.67
C PRO A 14 6.76 8.37 -14.52
N PRO A 15 7.95 7.81 -14.81
CA PRO A 15 8.81 7.14 -13.84
C PRO A 15 9.46 8.13 -12.87
N LYS A 16 8.98 8.16 -11.63
CA LYS A 16 9.63 8.86 -10.52
C LYS A 16 10.84 8.01 -10.06
N PRO A 17 12.04 8.60 -9.88
CA PRO A 17 13.29 7.86 -9.71
C PRO A 17 13.15 6.83 -8.59
N ALA A 18 13.55 5.59 -8.89
CA ALA A 18 13.45 4.44 -7.99
C ALA A 18 13.89 4.86 -6.56
N PRO A 19 12.97 4.92 -5.59
CA PRO A 19 13.34 5.38 -4.27
C PRO A 19 14.23 4.34 -3.62
N LYS A 20 15.23 4.80 -2.85
CA LYS A 20 16.05 3.99 -1.94
C LYS A 20 15.18 3.47 -0.77
N GLY A 21 14.14 2.69 -1.05
CA GLY A 21 13.15 2.24 -0.07
C GLY A 21 11.87 1.67 -0.69
N ILE A 22 10.73 2.13 -0.18
CA ILE A 22 9.38 1.64 -0.53
C ILE A 22 8.74 2.65 -1.47
N GLY A 23 8.23 2.18 -2.60
CA GLY A 23 7.40 2.96 -3.51
C GLY A 23 6.04 3.23 -2.90
N LEU A 24 5.53 4.44 -3.08
CA LEU A 24 4.18 4.84 -2.67
C LEU A 24 3.47 5.28 -3.94
N ALA A 25 2.44 4.58 -4.40
CA ALA A 25 1.69 5.02 -5.55
C ALA A 25 0.85 6.26 -5.20
N ASP A 26 0.56 7.08 -6.20
CA ASP A 26 -0.24 8.29 -6.03
C ASP A 26 -1.64 7.99 -5.47
N SER A 27 -2.26 6.88 -5.89
CA SER A 27 -3.54 6.43 -5.32
C SER A 27 -3.49 6.16 -3.81
N ALA A 28 -2.39 5.61 -3.31
CA ALA A 28 -2.20 5.37 -1.89
C ALA A 28 -1.99 6.68 -1.13
N VAL A 29 -1.22 7.61 -1.69
CA VAL A 29 -0.97 8.93 -1.11
C VAL A 29 -2.26 9.74 -1.02
N GLU A 30 -3.02 9.83 -2.11
CA GLU A 30 -4.30 10.54 -2.13
C GLU A 30 -5.28 9.95 -1.11
N ARG A 31 -5.39 8.61 -1.06
CA ARG A 31 -6.27 7.98 -0.09
C ARG A 31 -5.82 8.22 1.35
N LEU A 32 -4.52 8.17 1.62
CA LEU A 32 -3.98 8.49 2.94
C LEU A 32 -4.34 9.91 3.36
N LYS A 33 -4.19 10.90 2.47
CA LYS A 33 -4.58 12.28 2.76
C LYS A 33 -6.06 12.40 3.11
N VAL A 34 -6.92 11.75 2.34
CA VAL A 34 -8.37 11.75 2.61
C VAL A 34 -8.64 11.15 3.99
N LEU A 35 -8.07 9.99 4.31
CA LEU A 35 -8.25 9.34 5.61
C LEU A 35 -7.70 10.18 6.78
N LEU A 36 -6.57 10.86 6.60
CA LEU A 36 -6.00 11.77 7.61
C LEU A 36 -6.88 13.00 7.82
N ALA A 37 -7.44 13.55 6.74
CA ALA A 37 -8.38 14.66 6.79
C ALA A 37 -9.69 14.27 7.46
N GLU A 38 -10.26 13.11 7.12
CA GLU A 38 -11.46 12.54 7.75
C GLU A 38 -11.25 12.28 9.25
N ARG A 39 -10.04 11.87 9.64
CA ARG A 39 -9.67 11.64 11.05
C ARG A 39 -9.23 12.91 11.78
N GLN A 40 -9.15 14.06 11.10
CA GLN A 40 -8.63 15.31 11.66
C GLN A 40 -7.22 15.17 12.28
N THR A 41 -6.40 14.27 11.74
CA THR A 41 -5.04 13.98 12.24
C THR A 41 -4.03 14.16 11.12
N PRO A 42 -3.83 15.38 10.60
CA PRO A 42 -2.88 15.65 9.50
C PRO A 42 -1.44 15.33 9.90
N GLU A 43 -1.16 15.27 11.20
CA GLU A 43 0.14 14.93 11.75
C GLU A 43 0.36 13.43 11.93
N ALA A 44 -0.69 12.62 11.76
CA ALA A 44 -0.53 11.18 11.79
C ALA A 44 0.10 10.67 10.49
N GLY A 45 0.71 9.49 10.59
CA GLY A 45 1.24 8.76 9.46
C GLY A 45 0.82 7.30 9.49
N LEU A 46 0.96 6.63 8.36
CA LEU A 46 0.65 5.23 8.23
C LEU A 46 1.86 4.39 8.64
N ARG A 47 1.73 3.61 9.70
CA ARG A 47 2.70 2.59 10.07
C ARG A 47 2.44 1.30 9.31
N ILE A 48 3.43 0.81 8.57
CA ILE A 48 3.37 -0.47 7.86
C ILE A 48 4.28 -1.47 8.59
N ALA A 49 3.71 -2.61 8.96
CA ALA A 49 4.43 -3.74 9.54
C ALA A 49 4.07 -5.02 8.79
N VAL A 50 5.07 -5.85 8.50
CA VAL A 50 4.85 -7.21 8.03
C VAL A 50 4.63 -8.11 9.25
N LYS A 51 3.48 -8.78 9.31
CA LYS A 51 3.20 -9.85 10.25
C LYS A 51 3.15 -11.18 9.49
N GLY A 52 3.74 -12.23 10.06
CA GLY A 52 3.55 -13.57 9.52
C GLY A 52 2.09 -13.99 9.71
N GLY A 53 1.38 -14.27 8.61
CA GLY A 53 -0.02 -14.65 8.60
C GLY A 53 -0.20 -16.15 8.34
N GLY A 54 -0.22 -16.95 9.40
CA GLY A 54 -0.66 -18.36 9.36
C GLY A 54 0.00 -19.23 8.27
N CYS A 55 -0.72 -20.28 7.83
CA CYS A 55 -0.18 -21.38 7.03
C CYS A 55 0.27 -20.99 5.59
N SER A 56 -0.15 -19.85 5.04
CA SER A 56 0.00 -19.55 3.60
C SER A 56 0.36 -18.10 3.23
N GLY A 57 0.79 -17.21 4.15
CA GLY A 57 1.18 -15.88 3.68
C GLY A 57 1.78 -14.89 4.66
N LEU A 58 2.44 -13.87 4.10
CA LEU A 58 2.80 -12.65 4.81
C LEU A 58 1.57 -11.73 4.81
N GLN A 59 1.18 -11.24 5.98
CA GLN A 59 0.11 -10.24 6.14
C GLN A 59 0.71 -8.87 6.46
N TYR A 60 0.23 -7.85 5.76
CA TYR A 60 0.64 -6.48 6.00
C TYR A 60 -0.34 -5.84 6.98
N SER A 61 0.16 -5.42 8.13
CA SER A 61 -0.58 -4.62 9.10
C SER A 61 -0.30 -3.15 8.85
N MET A 62 -1.36 -2.37 8.70
CA MET A 62 -1.29 -0.93 8.56
C MET A 62 -2.02 -0.28 9.72
N GLU A 63 -1.33 0.60 10.43
CA GLU A 63 -1.84 1.22 11.65
C GLU A 63 -1.57 2.72 11.60
N TRP A 64 -2.49 3.54 12.10
CA TRP A 64 -2.25 4.97 12.20
C TRP A 64 -1.36 5.26 13.39
N SER A 65 -0.33 6.06 13.19
CA SER A 65 0.60 6.43 14.24
C SER A 65 0.94 7.90 14.14
N GLU A 66 0.88 8.63 15.26
CA GLU A 66 1.22 10.06 15.30
C GLU A 66 2.73 10.29 15.42
N LYS A 67 3.48 9.27 15.88
CA LYS A 67 4.92 9.35 16.13
C LYS A 67 5.64 8.16 15.51
N SER A 68 6.79 8.43 14.87
CA SER A 68 7.76 7.39 14.55
C SER A 68 8.33 6.79 15.82
N ARG A 69 8.60 5.47 15.84
CA ARG A 69 9.46 4.89 16.87
C ARG A 69 10.92 5.14 16.51
N GLU A 70 11.79 5.10 17.51
CA GLU A 70 13.23 5.39 17.38
C GLU A 70 13.95 4.54 16.32
N ARG A 71 13.46 3.32 16.08
CA ARG A 71 14.02 2.41 15.07
C ARG A 71 13.27 2.40 13.75
N ASP A 72 12.10 3.03 13.66
CA ASP A 72 11.30 3.04 12.44
C ASP A 72 11.92 3.96 11.39
N LYS A 73 11.89 3.53 10.13
CA LYS A 73 12.16 4.42 9.01
C LYS A 73 10.93 5.26 8.70
N VAL A 74 11.13 6.57 8.61
CA VAL A 74 10.09 7.52 8.20
C VAL A 74 10.25 7.84 6.73
N PHE A 75 9.19 7.62 5.96
CA PHE A 75 9.09 8.01 4.57
C PHE A 75 8.01 9.06 4.46
N GLU A 76 8.38 10.25 3.99
CA GLU A 76 7.41 11.30 3.72
C GLU A 76 7.23 11.43 2.21
N ARG A 77 5.97 11.46 1.76
CA ARG A 77 5.65 11.72 0.36
C ARG A 77 4.43 12.61 0.30
N ASP A 78 4.54 13.74 -0.39
CA ASP A 78 3.41 14.62 -0.69
C ASP A 78 2.64 15.09 0.57
N GLY A 79 3.33 15.20 1.72
CA GLY A 79 2.74 15.59 3.00
C GLY A 79 2.11 14.45 3.81
N VAL A 80 2.17 13.20 3.33
CA VAL A 80 1.84 12.02 4.16
C VAL A 80 3.10 11.37 4.70
N ARG A 81 3.04 10.95 5.96
CA ARG A 81 4.14 10.21 6.62
C ARG A 81 3.81 8.73 6.65
N VAL A 82 4.82 7.91 6.38
CA VAL A 82 4.74 6.45 6.44
C VAL A 82 5.88 5.93 7.31
N PHE A 83 5.54 5.18 8.34
CA PHE A 83 6.49 4.62 9.30
C PHE A 83 6.67 3.13 9.02
N VAL A 84 7.91 2.68 8.91
CA VAL A 84 8.18 1.27 8.64
C VAL A 84 9.22 0.73 9.60
N ASP A 85 8.85 -0.36 10.28
CA ASP A 85 9.76 -1.07 11.17
C ASP A 85 10.97 -1.62 10.38
N PRO A 86 12.20 -1.55 10.89
CA PRO A 86 13.39 -1.96 10.15
C PRO A 86 13.36 -3.43 9.75
N LYS A 87 12.70 -4.30 10.52
CA LYS A 87 12.48 -5.70 10.11
C LYS A 87 11.54 -5.78 8.91
N SER A 88 10.46 -5.00 8.93
CA SER A 88 9.48 -4.93 7.84
C SER A 88 10.06 -4.27 6.60
N TYR A 89 10.92 -3.27 6.78
CA TYR A 89 11.60 -2.57 5.68
C TYR A 89 12.33 -3.54 4.77
N LEU A 90 13.04 -4.54 5.31
CA LEU A 90 13.71 -5.57 4.49
C LEU A 90 12.77 -6.31 3.54
N TYR A 91 11.51 -6.52 3.92
CA TYR A 91 10.48 -7.16 3.09
C TYR A 91 9.79 -6.17 2.13
N LEU A 92 9.85 -4.87 2.43
CA LEU A 92 9.14 -3.81 1.71
C LEU A 92 10.07 -3.02 0.77
N ILE A 93 11.39 -3.15 0.87
CA ILE A 93 12.34 -2.55 -0.06
C ILE A 93 12.01 -3.02 -1.49
N GLY A 94 11.86 -2.06 -2.40
CA GLY A 94 11.53 -2.33 -3.80
C GLY A 94 10.07 -2.73 -4.03
N THR A 95 9.22 -2.65 -3.01
CA THR A 95 7.77 -2.83 -3.14
C THR A 95 7.08 -1.51 -3.37
N GLU A 96 5.92 -1.54 -4.01
CA GLU A 96 5.07 -0.37 -4.21
C GLU A 96 3.75 -0.52 -3.45
N LEU A 97 3.46 0.43 -2.57
CA LEU A 97 2.17 0.54 -1.89
C LEU A 97 1.17 1.20 -2.83
N VAL A 98 0.15 0.45 -3.21
CA VAL A 98 -0.99 0.93 -4.02
C VAL A 98 -2.25 0.89 -3.18
N PHE A 99 -3.18 1.79 -3.42
CA PHE A 99 -4.53 1.67 -2.88
C PHE A 99 -5.45 1.15 -3.98
N GLU A 100 -6.14 0.04 -3.69
CA GLU A 100 -7.10 -0.57 -4.59
C GLU A 100 -8.50 -0.45 -3.97
N GLN A 101 -9.38 0.26 -4.68
CA GLN A 101 -10.79 0.36 -4.34
C GLN A 101 -11.58 -0.40 -5.39
N THR A 102 -12.09 -1.55 -5.00
CA THR A 102 -13.03 -2.35 -5.79
C THR A 102 -14.41 -2.28 -5.16
N LEU A 103 -15.42 -2.70 -5.92
CA LEU A 103 -16.82 -2.74 -5.46
C LEU A 103 -17.01 -3.64 -4.23
N MET A 104 -16.17 -4.67 -4.07
CA MET A 104 -16.26 -5.66 -2.99
C MET A 104 -15.28 -5.39 -1.84
N ALA A 105 -14.16 -4.71 -2.11
CA ALA A 105 -13.14 -4.43 -1.10
C ALA A 105 -12.37 -3.16 -1.42
N SER A 106 -12.14 -2.33 -0.40
CA SER A 106 -11.20 -1.21 -0.45
C SER A 106 -10.04 -1.49 0.49
N GLY A 107 -8.81 -1.43 0.00
CA GLY A 107 -7.65 -1.74 0.82
C GLY A 107 -6.34 -1.27 0.21
N PHE A 108 -5.36 -1.11 1.08
CA PHE A 108 -3.99 -0.90 0.66
C PHE A 108 -3.36 -2.25 0.31
N LYS A 109 -2.76 -2.34 -0.87
CA LYS A 109 -2.01 -3.50 -1.35
C LYS A 109 -0.54 -3.13 -1.51
N LEU A 110 0.33 -4.08 -1.21
CA LEU A 110 1.77 -3.96 -1.45
C LEU A 110 2.13 -4.87 -2.62
N ASN A 111 2.53 -4.26 -3.72
CA ASN A 111 3.03 -4.96 -4.88
C ASN A 111 4.54 -5.19 -4.70
N ASN A 112 4.94 -6.41 -4.36
CA ASN A 112 6.34 -6.76 -4.21
C ASN A 112 6.84 -7.56 -5.42
N PRO A 113 7.56 -6.95 -6.37
CA PRO A 113 8.09 -7.67 -7.53
C PRO A 113 9.15 -8.72 -7.17
N ASN A 114 9.76 -8.63 -5.98
CA ASN A 114 10.70 -9.62 -5.46
C ASN A 114 10.00 -10.85 -4.85
N VAL A 115 8.73 -10.71 -4.48
CA VAL A 115 7.93 -11.83 -3.96
C VAL A 115 7.24 -12.48 -5.14
N LYS A 116 7.89 -13.49 -5.72
CA LYS A 116 7.20 -14.57 -6.43
C LYS A 116 6.34 -15.34 -5.42
N ALA A 117 5.22 -14.78 -4.98
CA ALA A 117 4.15 -15.59 -4.40
C ALA A 117 3.48 -16.37 -5.54
N ALA A 118 4.23 -17.33 -6.07
CA ALA A 118 3.73 -18.40 -6.90
C ALA A 118 3.02 -19.39 -5.96
N CYS A 119 1.71 -19.19 -5.77
CA CYS A 119 0.68 -20.22 -5.57
C CYS A 119 -0.63 -19.46 -5.30
N GLY A 120 -1.60 -19.37 -6.21
CA GLY A 120 -1.89 -20.32 -7.27
C GLY A 120 -2.67 -21.55 -6.77
N CYS A 121 -3.34 -21.46 -5.62
CA CYS A 121 -4.54 -22.26 -5.34
C CYS A 121 -5.66 -21.23 -5.15
N GLY A 122 -6.49 -20.91 -6.14
CA GLY A 122 -7.11 -21.89 -7.04
C GLY A 122 -8.23 -22.65 -6.36
N GLU A 123 -8.84 -22.11 -5.29
CA GLU A 123 -10.13 -22.60 -4.78
C GLU A 123 -11.12 -21.44 -4.75
N SER A 124 -11.57 -21.13 -5.96
CA SER A 124 -12.93 -20.74 -6.25
C SER A 124 -13.94 -21.53 -5.39
N PHE A 125 -14.81 -20.79 -4.70
CA PHE A 125 -16.18 -21.13 -4.28
C PHE A 125 -16.55 -22.62 -4.03
N SER A 126 -16.93 -22.93 -2.79
CA SER A 126 -18.14 -23.72 -2.55
C SER A 126 -18.70 -23.52 -1.13
N VAL A 127 -20.00 -23.18 -1.14
CA VAL A 127 -21.04 -23.06 -0.08
C VAL A 127 -21.14 -21.76 0.72
#